data_AF-A0A9P7FU18-F1
#
_entry.id   AF-A0A9P7FU18-F1
#
_cell.length_a   1.000
_cell.length_b   1.000
_cell.length_c   1.000
_cell.angle_alpha   90.00
_cell.angle_beta   90.00
_cell.angle_gamma   90.00
#
_symmetry.space_group_name_H-M   'P 1'
#
loop_
_entity.id
_entity.type
_entity.pdbx_description
1 polymer ?
#
loop_
_entity_poly.entity_id
_entity_poly.type
_entity_poly.pdbx_seq_one_letter_code
_entity_poly.pdbx_strand_id
1 'polypeptide(L)'
;MSTLAAQLAQNASLNAAILVDRTRRKAAESYLFTGREADQHDLEAIHALGVNGLLQLASLNPSLRKYEDQLFSEHSKATDRTLLSAQDNVVLDTGIGAFLSSLGPYLMESATGKVLEWLTKLPMELLATLQIGSPKSTSNVFGHRDAA
;
A
#
# COMPACT_ATOMS: atom_id res chain seq x y z
N MET A 1 35.95 24.53 27.68
CA MET A 1 35.68 25.34 26.47
C MET A 1 35.68 24.42 25.25
N SER A 2 34.52 23.89 24.85
CA SER A 2 34.26 23.38 23.48
C SER A 2 32.79 23.02 23.27
N THR A 3 31.86 23.83 23.78
CA THR A 3 30.41 23.60 23.67
C THR A 3 29.93 23.66 22.23
N LEU A 4 30.51 24.52 21.39
CA LEU A 4 30.10 24.65 19.99
C LEU A 4 30.56 23.47 19.11
N ALA A 5 31.80 22.99 19.29
CA ALA A 5 32.29 21.82 18.55
C ALA A 5 31.49 20.55 18.91
N ALA A 6 31.15 20.38 20.19
CA ALA A 6 30.28 19.30 20.65
C ALA A 6 28.85 19.43 20.07
N GLN A 7 28.29 20.64 20.03
CA GLN A 7 26.97 20.90 19.44
C GLN A 7 26.93 20.68 17.92
N LEU A 8 28.01 21.02 17.20
CA LEU A 8 28.14 20.76 15.77
C LEU A 8 28.27 19.27 15.49
N ALA A 9 29.06 18.53 16.29
CA ALA A 9 29.17 17.09 16.18
C ALA A 9 27.82 16.38 16.47
N GLN A 10 27.07 16.86 17.46
CA GLN A 10 25.73 16.36 17.80
C GLN A 10 24.70 16.64 16.69
N ASN A 11 24.70 17.83 16.09
CA ASN A 11 23.81 18.15 14.98
C ASN A 11 24.19 17.39 13.71
N ALA A 12 25.49 17.19 13.45
CA ALA A 12 25.97 16.41 12.32
C ALA A 12 25.55 14.94 12.44
N SER A 13 25.57 14.35 13.64
CA SER A 13 25.16 12.95 13.85
C SER A 13 23.65 12.75 13.70
N LEU A 14 22.83 13.69 14.19
CA LEU A 14 21.37 13.68 14.02
C LEU A 14 20.99 13.84 12.54
N ASN A 15 21.60 14.79 11.84
CA ASN A 15 21.37 14.97 10.40
C ASN A 15 21.95 13.83 9.56
N ALA A 16 23.07 13.22 9.98
CA ALA A 16 23.61 12.04 9.33
C ALA A 16 22.65 10.85 9.43
N ALA A 17 21.96 10.65 10.55
CA ALA A 17 20.94 9.60 10.67
C ALA A 17 19.77 9.82 9.68
N ILE A 18 19.41 11.08 9.41
CA ILE A 18 18.38 11.45 8.40
C ILE A 18 18.92 11.27 6.97
N LEU A 19 20.20 11.53 6.73
CA LEU A 19 20.83 11.40 5.40
C LEU A 19 21.23 9.96 5.03
N VAL A 20 21.58 9.13 6.02
CA VAL A 20 21.92 7.69 5.88
C VAL A 20 20.69 6.87 5.48
N ASP A 21 19.49 7.43 5.57
CA ASP A 21 18.25 6.76 5.19
C ASP A 21 18.13 6.51 3.68
N ARG A 22 18.71 7.37 2.82
CA ARG A 22 18.50 7.23 1.37
C ARG A 22 19.11 5.95 0.77
N THR A 23 20.18 5.43 1.36
CA THR A 23 20.82 4.14 0.96
C THR A 23 20.24 2.93 1.68
N ARG A 24 19.48 3.11 2.77
CA ARG A 24 18.80 2.03 3.50
C ARG A 24 17.32 1.88 3.16
N ARG A 25 16.72 2.85 2.47
CA ARG A 25 15.38 2.66 1.91
C ARG A 25 15.38 1.42 1.04
N LYS A 26 14.46 0.50 1.36
CA LYS A 26 14.08 -0.58 0.45
C LYS A 26 13.81 0.06 -0.91
N ALA A 27 14.43 -0.47 -1.97
CA ALA A 27 14.14 -0.01 -3.32
C ALA A 27 12.62 -0.03 -3.53
N ALA A 28 12.06 1.02 -4.15
CA ALA A 28 10.64 1.08 -4.40
C ALA A 28 10.19 -0.16 -5.17
N GLU A 29 9.28 -0.93 -4.58
CA GLU A 29 8.72 -2.12 -5.21
C GLU A 29 7.89 -1.66 -6.41
N SER A 30 8.29 -2.07 -7.61
CA SER A 30 7.68 -1.65 -8.89
C SER A 30 7.62 -2.84 -9.84
N TYR A 31 6.54 -2.91 -10.61
CA TYR A 31 6.31 -3.90 -11.64
C TYR A 31 6.94 -3.50 -12.98
N LEU A 32 6.86 -2.21 -13.34
CA LEU A 32 7.36 -1.68 -14.62
C LEU A 32 8.79 -1.15 -14.57
N PHE A 33 9.22 -0.62 -13.43
CA PHE A 33 10.46 0.16 -13.35
C PHE A 33 11.51 -0.57 -12.50
N THR A 34 12.77 -0.40 -12.88
CA THR A 34 13.87 -0.85 -12.01
C THR A 34 13.94 0.04 -10.76
N GLY A 35 14.50 -0.44 -9.65
CA GLY A 35 14.44 0.28 -8.37
C GLY A 35 14.91 1.75 -8.41
N ARG A 36 15.87 2.10 -9.28
CA ARG A 36 16.32 3.49 -9.46
C ARG A 36 15.37 4.34 -10.30
N GLU A 37 14.69 3.73 -11.27
CA GLU A 37 13.70 4.40 -12.13
C GLU A 37 12.37 4.55 -11.39
N ALA A 38 11.99 3.56 -10.58
CA ALA A 38 10.80 3.61 -9.74
C ALA A 38 10.82 4.81 -8.79
N ASP A 39 11.99 5.13 -8.23
CA ASP A 39 12.19 6.31 -7.36
C ASP A 39 12.01 7.66 -8.10
N GLN A 40 11.99 7.68 -9.44
CA GLN A 40 11.77 8.89 -10.24
C GLN A 40 10.29 9.15 -10.53
N HIS A 41 9.43 8.15 -10.33
CA HIS A 41 8.01 8.25 -10.58
C HIS A 41 7.26 8.46 -9.27
N ASP A 42 6.62 9.62 -9.13
CA ASP A 42 5.72 9.87 -8.01
C ASP A 42 4.39 9.13 -8.18
N LEU A 43 3.60 9.09 -7.09
CA LEU A 43 2.32 8.40 -7.07
C LEU A 43 1.33 8.98 -8.10
N GLU A 44 1.42 10.27 -8.40
CA GLU A 44 0.54 10.94 -9.36
C GLU A 44 0.84 10.51 -10.79
N ALA A 45 2.12 10.43 -11.16
CA ALA A 45 2.54 9.91 -12.45
C ALA A 45 2.14 8.44 -12.63
N ILE A 46 2.27 7.63 -11.58
CA ILE A 46 1.88 6.22 -11.61
C ILE A 46 0.36 6.07 -11.72
N HIS A 47 -0.41 6.90 -11.00
CA HIS A 47 -1.87 6.94 -11.12
C HIS A 47 -2.30 7.29 -12.55
N ALA A 48 -1.75 8.36 -13.13
CA ALA A 48 -2.05 8.78 -14.50
C ALA A 48 -1.69 7.69 -15.52
N LEU A 49 -0.57 6.99 -15.30
CA LEU A 49 -0.15 5.85 -16.12
C LEU A 49 -1.17 4.70 -16.04
N GLY A 50 -1.64 4.37 -14.83
CA GLY A 50 -2.67 3.37 -14.59
C GLY A 50 -4.00 3.70 -15.26
N VAL A 51 -4.50 4.93 -15.10
CA VAL A 51 -5.72 5.43 -15.75
C VAL A 51 -5.60 5.32 -17.28
N ASN A 52 -4.46 5.75 -17.84
CA ASN A 52 -4.23 5.64 -19.29
C ASN A 52 -4.22 4.18 -19.76
N GLY A 53 -3.63 3.28 -18.98
CA GLY A 53 -3.66 1.84 -19.23
C GLY A 53 -5.09 1.29 -19.22
N LEU A 54 -5.91 1.68 -18.23
CA LEU A 54 -7.32 1.30 -18.16
C LEU A 54 -8.09 1.76 -19.40
N LEU A 55 -7.90 3.00 -19.85
CA LEU A 55 -8.58 3.54 -21.04
C LEU A 55 -8.22 2.77 -22.32
N GLN A 56 -6.95 2.38 -22.47
CA GLN A 56 -6.49 1.54 -23.59
C GLN A 56 -7.16 0.17 -23.55
N LEU A 57 -7.17 -0.48 -22.38
CA LEU A 57 -7.81 -1.79 -22.20
C LEU A 57 -9.33 -1.71 -22.35
N ALA A 58 -9.96 -0.62 -21.90
CA ALA A 58 -11.39 -0.38 -22.04
C ALA A 58 -11.81 -0.16 -23.49
N SER A 59 -10.87 0.20 -24.37
CA SER A 59 -11.12 0.26 -25.82
C SER A 59 -11.24 -1.16 -26.43
N LEU A 60 -10.60 -2.16 -25.82
CA LEU A 60 -10.72 -3.57 -26.20
C LEU A 60 -11.88 -4.26 -25.48
N ASN A 61 -12.09 -3.93 -24.20
CA ASN A 61 -13.14 -4.46 -23.35
C ASN A 61 -13.83 -3.35 -22.54
N PRO A 62 -14.95 -2.80 -23.04
CA PRO A 62 -15.68 -1.73 -22.37
C PRO A 62 -16.14 -2.06 -20.95
N SER A 63 -16.30 -3.35 -20.60
CA SER A 63 -16.70 -3.76 -19.26
C SER A 63 -15.70 -3.42 -18.17
N LEU A 64 -14.44 -3.10 -18.53
CA LEU A 64 -13.41 -2.67 -17.60
C LEU A 64 -13.65 -1.25 -17.04
N ARG A 65 -14.45 -0.41 -17.71
CA ARG A 65 -14.74 0.95 -17.23
C ARG A 65 -15.48 0.98 -15.90
N LYS A 66 -16.22 -0.08 -15.56
CA LYS A 66 -16.94 -0.15 -14.27
C LYS A 66 -16.02 -0.10 -13.04
N TYR A 67 -14.72 -0.36 -13.23
CA TYR A 67 -13.72 -0.32 -12.16
C TYR A 67 -13.02 1.04 -12.04
N GLU A 68 -13.28 1.99 -12.96
CA GLU A 68 -12.64 3.30 -13.00
C GLU A 68 -12.89 4.07 -11.69
N ASP A 69 -14.16 4.22 -11.30
CA ASP A 69 -14.54 4.95 -10.08
C ASP A 69 -13.97 4.30 -8.81
N GLN A 70 -13.96 2.97 -8.74
CA GLN A 70 -13.55 2.24 -7.54
C GLN A 70 -12.02 2.14 -7.39
N LEU A 71 -11.29 1.95 -8.49
CA LEU A 71 -9.86 1.60 -8.46
C LEU A 71 -8.95 2.67 -9.06
N PHE A 72 -9.43 3.52 -9.96
CA PHE A 72 -8.63 4.48 -10.73
C PHE A 72 -9.12 5.93 -10.61
N SER A 73 -9.91 6.22 -9.58
CA SER A 73 -10.38 7.58 -9.31
C SER A 73 -9.38 8.34 -8.45
N GLU A 74 -9.50 9.66 -8.44
CA GLU A 74 -8.73 10.49 -7.50
C GLU A 74 -8.98 10.10 -6.03
N HIS A 75 -10.16 9.55 -5.72
CA HIS A 75 -10.46 9.00 -4.42
C HIS A 75 -9.62 7.75 -4.11
N SER A 76 -9.51 6.79 -5.04
CA SER A 76 -8.70 5.59 -4.82
C SER A 76 -7.23 5.91 -4.57
N LYS A 77 -6.71 7.00 -5.14
CA LYS A 77 -5.37 7.53 -4.86
C LYS A 77 -5.19 8.06 -3.44
N ALA A 78 -6.23 8.64 -2.85
CA ALA A 78 -6.21 9.16 -1.48
C ALA A 78 -6.62 8.11 -0.42
N THR A 79 -7.06 6.92 -0.85
CA THR A 79 -7.52 5.87 0.05
C THR A 79 -6.36 5.23 0.81
N ASP A 80 -6.30 5.50 2.11
CA ASP A 80 -5.46 4.76 3.05
C ASP A 80 -6.24 3.57 3.61
N ARG A 81 -5.87 2.36 3.18
CA ARG A 81 -6.52 1.11 3.61
C ARG A 81 -6.37 0.80 5.09
N THR A 82 -5.38 1.37 5.77
CA THR A 82 -5.23 1.22 7.23
C THR A 82 -6.32 1.97 8.01
N LEU A 83 -6.96 2.95 7.36
CA LEU A 83 -8.05 3.74 7.90
C LEU A 83 -9.44 3.21 7.48
N LEU A 84 -9.49 2.24 6.57
CA LEU A 84 -10.73 1.60 6.14
C LEU A 84 -11.23 0.58 7.17
N SER A 85 -12.55 0.39 7.23
CA SER A 85 -13.12 -0.70 8.03
C SER A 85 -12.71 -2.05 7.45
N ALA A 86 -12.73 -3.10 8.27
CA ALA A 86 -12.46 -4.46 7.80
C ALA A 86 -13.42 -4.88 6.67
N GLN A 87 -14.67 -4.42 6.71
CA GLN A 87 -15.66 -4.70 5.67
C GLN A 87 -15.33 -3.98 4.35
N ASP A 88 -14.92 -2.71 4.41
CA ASP A 88 -14.58 -1.94 3.21
C ASP A 88 -13.30 -2.47 2.55
N ASN A 89 -12.33 -2.93 3.34
CA ASN A 89 -11.15 -3.62 2.83
C ASN A 89 -11.52 -4.90 2.06
N VAL A 90 -12.43 -5.73 2.58
CA VAL A 90 -12.92 -6.92 1.88
C VAL A 90 -13.64 -6.57 0.57
N VAL A 91 -14.44 -5.50 0.55
CA VAL A 91 -15.12 -5.03 -0.67
C VAL A 91 -14.10 -4.58 -1.72
N LEU A 92 -13.07 -3.86 -1.30
CA LEU A 92 -12.02 -3.39 -2.19
C LEU A 92 -11.18 -4.56 -2.75
N ASP A 93 -10.81 -5.53 -1.91
CA ASP A 93 -10.09 -6.73 -2.34
C ASP A 93 -10.92 -7.60 -3.30
N THR A 94 -12.22 -7.72 -3.05
CA THR A 94 -13.15 -8.39 -3.97
C THR A 94 -13.19 -7.67 -5.33
N GLY A 95 -13.22 -6.32 -5.31
CA GLY A 95 -13.16 -5.49 -6.51
C GLY A 95 -11.88 -5.72 -7.31
N ILE A 96 -10.72 -5.74 -6.63
CA ILE A 96 -9.42 -6.01 -7.25
C ILE A 96 -9.38 -7.43 -7.82
N GLY A 97 -9.85 -8.45 -7.09
CA GLY A 97 -9.87 -9.83 -7.58
C GLY A 97 -10.74 -10.00 -8.83
N ALA A 98 -11.91 -9.37 -8.84
CA ALA A 98 -12.80 -9.38 -10.02
C ALA A 98 -12.18 -8.63 -11.21
N PHE A 99 -11.50 -7.52 -10.96
CA PHE A 99 -10.78 -6.77 -11.98
C PHE A 99 -9.65 -7.60 -12.60
N LEU A 100 -8.78 -8.20 -11.77
CA LEU A 100 -7.67 -9.06 -12.22
C LEU A 100 -8.16 -10.27 -13.03
N SER A 101 -9.27 -10.88 -12.61
CA SER A 101 -9.89 -11.98 -13.37
C SER A 101 -10.37 -11.53 -14.75
N SER A 102 -10.93 -10.33 -14.85
CA SER A 102 -11.38 -9.72 -16.12
C SER A 102 -10.21 -9.27 -17.01
N LEU A 103 -9.05 -9.01 -16.39
CA LEU A 103 -7.81 -8.61 -17.06
C LEU A 103 -7.04 -9.80 -17.67
N GLY A 104 -7.29 -11.03 -17.20
CA GLY A 104 -6.60 -12.25 -17.60
C GLY A 104 -6.39 -12.43 -19.12
N PRO A 105 -7.41 -12.20 -19.98
CA PRO A 105 -7.26 -12.31 -21.43
C PRO A 105 -6.33 -11.27 -22.07
N TYR A 106 -6.02 -10.18 -21.37
CA TYR A 106 -5.26 -9.03 -21.87
C TYR A 106 -3.86 -8.91 -21.25
N LEU A 107 -3.38 -9.93 -20.52
CA LEU A 107 -2.09 -9.86 -19.81
C LEU A 107 -0.87 -9.60 -20.73
N MET A 108 -0.98 -9.90 -22.03
CA MET A 108 0.07 -9.65 -23.02
C MET A 108 0.03 -8.21 -23.59
N GLU A 109 -1.03 -7.44 -23.33
CA GLU A 109 -1.13 -6.06 -23.78
C GLU A 109 -0.20 -5.14 -22.98
N SER A 110 0.51 -4.26 -23.67
CA SER A 110 1.42 -3.29 -23.02
C SER A 110 0.71 -2.40 -21.99
N ALA A 111 -0.58 -2.15 -22.17
CA ALA A 111 -1.42 -1.38 -21.26
C ALA A 111 -1.66 -2.09 -19.92
N THR A 112 -1.60 -3.43 -19.88
CA THR A 112 -1.80 -4.22 -18.66
C THR A 112 -0.72 -3.96 -17.63
N GLY A 113 0.54 -3.83 -18.06
CA GLY A 113 1.63 -3.52 -17.13
C GLY A 113 1.47 -2.17 -16.43
N LYS A 114 0.90 -1.16 -17.12
CA LYS A 114 0.60 0.16 -16.54
C LYS A 114 -0.43 0.08 -15.42
N VAL A 115 -1.47 -0.71 -15.66
CA VAL A 115 -2.51 -0.94 -14.67
C VAL A 115 -1.97 -1.73 -13.48
N LEU A 116 -1.18 -2.77 -13.72
CA LEU A 116 -0.57 -3.55 -12.64
C LEU A 116 0.38 -2.70 -11.80
N GLU A 117 1.16 -1.80 -12.42
CA GLU A 117 2.00 -0.85 -11.69
C GLU A 117 1.17 -0.05 -10.69
N TRP A 118 0.04 0.50 -11.10
CA TRP A 118 -0.88 1.21 -10.20
C TRP A 118 -1.40 0.30 -9.08
N LEU A 119 -1.86 -0.91 -9.41
CA LEU A 119 -2.41 -1.83 -8.41
C LEU A 119 -1.39 -2.27 -7.36
N THR A 120 -0.09 -2.29 -7.68
CA THR A 120 0.97 -2.58 -6.70
C THR A 120 1.17 -1.44 -5.68
N LYS A 121 0.76 -0.21 -6.01
CA LYS A 121 0.81 0.94 -5.09
C LYS A 121 -0.40 1.03 -4.19
N LEU A 122 -1.53 0.44 -4.60
CA LEU A 122 -2.67 0.24 -3.71
C LEU A 122 -2.25 -0.79 -2.65
N PRO A 123 -2.25 -0.45 -1.36
CA PRO A 123 -1.70 -1.33 -0.33
C PRO A 123 -2.51 -2.64 -0.23
N MET A 124 -2.08 -3.72 -0.88
CA MET A 124 -2.74 -5.03 -0.76
C MET A 124 -2.49 -5.61 0.64
N GLU A 125 -3.49 -5.54 1.51
CA GLU A 125 -3.53 -6.26 2.78
C GLU A 125 -3.83 -7.73 2.47
N LEU A 126 -2.80 -8.49 2.15
CA LEU A 126 -2.92 -9.94 2.06
C LEU A 126 -2.96 -10.49 3.51
N LEU A 127 -4.14 -10.44 4.12
CA LEU A 127 -4.50 -11.11 5.38
C LEU A 127 -3.66 -10.75 6.62
N ALA A 128 -3.82 -9.54 7.18
CA ALA A 128 -3.65 -9.36 8.63
C ALA A 128 -4.84 -9.92 9.45
N THR A 129 -5.81 -10.58 8.82
CA THR A 129 -7.01 -11.18 9.43
C THR A 129 -6.79 -12.56 10.08
N LEU A 130 -5.57 -12.88 10.52
CA LEU A 130 -5.31 -14.02 11.40
C LEU A 130 -4.72 -13.68 12.77
N GLN A 131 -4.50 -12.39 13.10
CA GLN A 131 -3.83 -12.02 14.36
C GLN A 131 -4.59 -11.08 15.31
N ILE A 132 -5.91 -10.88 15.15
CA ILE A 132 -6.72 -10.17 16.16
C ILE A 132 -7.94 -11.01 16.51
N GLY A 133 -7.76 -11.99 17.40
CA GLY A 133 -8.84 -12.89 17.79
C GLY A 133 -8.48 -13.93 18.86
N SER A 134 -7.65 -13.60 19.84
CA SER A 134 -7.62 -14.35 21.11
C SER A 134 -8.23 -13.48 22.19
N PRO A 135 -9.45 -13.76 22.70
CA PRO A 135 -9.91 -13.13 23.92
C PRO A 135 -8.97 -13.55 25.05
N LYS A 136 -8.30 -12.59 25.68
CA LYS A 136 -7.69 -12.82 26.99
C LYS A 136 -8.84 -13.21 27.92
N SER A 137 -8.97 -14.51 28.18
CA SER A 137 -9.80 -15.03 29.26
C SER A 137 -9.18 -14.57 30.59
N THR A 138 -9.51 -13.36 31.02
CA THR A 138 -9.39 -12.97 32.41
C THR A 138 -10.50 -13.68 33.18
N SER A 139 -10.29 -14.97 33.47
CA SER A 139 -11.06 -15.65 34.51
C SER A 139 -10.54 -15.19 35.85
N ASN A 140 -11.01 -14.01 36.28
CA ASN A 140 -11.00 -13.65 37.69
C ASN A 140 -12.28 -14.21 38.29
N VAL A 141 -12.25 -15.48 38.71
CA VAL A 141 -13.29 -16.06 39.55
C VAL A 141 -12.90 -15.82 41.00
N PHE A 142 -13.67 -14.90 41.56
CA PHE A 142 -13.72 -14.43 42.92
C PHE A 142 -14.02 -15.56 43.93
N GLY A 143 -13.23 -15.63 45.00
CA GLY A 143 -13.68 -15.80 46.38
C GLY A 143 -14.45 -17.05 46.84
N HIS A 144 -13.82 -17.84 47.73
CA HIS A 144 -14.43 -18.37 48.96
C HIS A 144 -13.31 -18.52 50.00
N ARG A 145 -13.23 -17.68 51.03
CA ARG A 145 -13.97 -17.74 52.31
C ARG A 145 -13.52 -18.88 53.23
N ASP A 146 -13.00 -18.41 54.36
CA ASP A 146 -13.22 -18.90 55.74
C ASP A 146 -12.41 -20.08 56.31
N ALA A 147 -11.74 -19.74 57.41
CA ALA A 147 -11.68 -20.45 58.70
C ALA A 147 -10.82 -21.72 58.85
N ALA A 148 -9.69 -21.59 59.57
CA ALA A 148 -9.53 -21.99 60.98
C ALA A 148 -8.06 -21.83 61.42
#